data_AF-A0A353GG57-F1
#
_entry.id   AF-A0A353GG57-F1
#
_cell.length_a   1.000
_cell.length_b   1.000
_cell.length_c   1.000
_cell.angle_alpha   90.00
_cell.angle_beta   90.00
_cell.angle_gamma   90.00
#
_symmetry.space_group_name_H-M   'P 1'
#
loop_
_entity.id
_entity.type
_entity.pdbx_description
1 polymer ?
#
loop_
_entity_poly.entity_id
_entity_poly.type
_entity_poly.pdbx_seq_one_letter_code
_entity_poly.pdbx_strand_id
1 'polypeptide(L)'
;MIHILESRKSQVQRKGMDTAAPMVCEKKSAAGSVSQRACVFCGSRVVLYPVADALHLVHGPIGCAAYTWDIRGALSSGPELHRLSFSTDLREMDVIQGAEKKLYASLTELIDAYQPKAAFVYSTCIAGLIGDDIDAVCKRVEREKGIPVLSVESEGFAGTKKTGYMAACEALFKLVGTASTEGIS
;
A
#
# COMPACT_ATOMS: atom_id res chain seq x y z
N MET A 1 -31.31 -21.38 -13.56
CA MET A 1 -29.83 -21.40 -13.63
C MET A 1 -29.33 -20.13 -12.93
N ILE A 2 -28.38 -20.22 -12.00
CA ILE A 2 -27.96 -19.07 -11.19
C ILE A 2 -27.16 -18.10 -12.07
N HIS A 3 -27.67 -16.89 -12.31
CA HIS A 3 -27.07 -15.87 -13.20
C HIS A 3 -25.56 -15.62 -12.94
N ILE A 4 -25.12 -15.76 -11.68
CA ILE A 4 -23.71 -15.58 -11.29
C ILE A 4 -22.76 -16.65 -11.86
N LEU A 5 -23.26 -17.86 -12.14
CA LEU A 5 -22.44 -18.93 -12.71
C LEU A 5 -22.25 -18.70 -14.22
N GLU A 6 -23.30 -18.21 -14.89
CA GLU A 6 -23.25 -17.90 -16.32
C GLU A 6 -22.22 -16.82 -16.62
N SER A 7 -22.21 -15.73 -15.83
CA SER A 7 -21.28 -14.61 -16.01
C SER A 7 -19.80 -14.98 -15.78
N ARG A 8 -19.54 -16.12 -15.13
CA ARG A 8 -18.20 -16.63 -14.80
C ARG A 8 -17.70 -17.75 -15.71
N LYS A 9 -18.52 -18.27 -16.65
CA LYS A 9 -18.08 -19.32 -17.59
C LYS A 9 -16.81 -18.95 -18.35
N SER A 10 -16.68 -17.69 -18.75
CA SER A 10 -15.49 -17.19 -19.45
C SER A 10 -14.22 -17.07 -18.56
N GLN A 11 -14.33 -17.29 -17.25
CA GLN A 11 -13.22 -17.28 -16.29
C GLN A 11 -12.70 -18.69 -15.97
N VAL A 12 -13.28 -19.74 -16.55
CA VAL A 12 -12.90 -21.14 -16.32
C VAL A 12 -12.57 -21.78 -17.67
N GLN A 13 -11.38 -22.35 -17.79
CA GLN A 13 -10.95 -23.05 -19.00
C GLN A 13 -10.29 -24.36 -18.65
N ARG A 14 -10.44 -25.34 -19.56
CA ARG A 14 -9.75 -26.63 -19.45
C ARG A 14 -8.49 -26.57 -20.30
N LYS A 15 -7.33 -26.79 -19.68
CA LYS A 15 -6.03 -26.88 -20.37
C LYS A 15 -6.09 -27.97 -21.46
N GLY A 16 -5.58 -27.67 -22.66
CA GLY A 16 -5.50 -28.61 -23.78
C GLY A 16 -6.76 -28.71 -24.64
N MET A 17 -7.82 -27.96 -24.34
CA MET A 17 -8.90 -27.70 -25.31
C MET A 17 -8.54 -26.45 -26.09
N ASP A 18 -8.64 -26.54 -27.42
CA ASP A 18 -8.46 -25.39 -28.31
C ASP A 18 -9.70 -24.49 -28.21
N THR A 19 -9.72 -23.63 -27.20
CA THR A 19 -10.79 -22.66 -27.00
C THR A 19 -10.50 -21.43 -27.84
N ALA A 20 -11.40 -21.08 -28.76
CA ALA A 20 -11.24 -19.93 -29.66
C ALA A 20 -11.09 -18.57 -28.95
N ALA A 21 -11.42 -18.47 -27.66
CA ALA A 21 -11.29 -17.25 -26.86
C ALA A 21 -10.41 -17.49 -25.62
N PRO A 22 -9.54 -16.52 -25.23
CA PRO A 22 -8.74 -16.61 -24.02
C PRO A 22 -9.60 -16.48 -22.75
N MET A 23 -9.10 -17.00 -21.64
CA MET A 23 -9.72 -16.82 -20.32
C MET A 23 -9.84 -15.33 -19.99
N VAL A 24 -11.03 -14.91 -19.54
CA VAL A 24 -11.29 -13.51 -19.19
C VAL A 24 -10.85 -13.24 -17.75
N CYS A 25 -9.77 -12.47 -17.61
CA CYS A 25 -9.21 -12.05 -16.33
C CYS A 25 -9.65 -10.63 -15.93
N GLU A 26 -9.10 -10.09 -14.83
CA GLU A 26 -9.23 -8.68 -14.40
C GLU A 26 -10.66 -8.12 -14.18
N LYS A 27 -11.70 -8.95 -14.23
CA LYS A 27 -13.06 -8.57 -13.82
C LYS A 27 -13.14 -8.30 -12.31
N LYS A 28 -14.04 -7.42 -11.86
CA LYS A 28 -14.35 -7.25 -10.43
C LYS A 28 -14.80 -8.57 -9.79
N SER A 29 -14.45 -8.77 -8.52
CA SER A 29 -14.92 -9.95 -7.76
C SER A 29 -16.44 -9.94 -7.67
N ALA A 30 -17.06 -11.10 -7.84
CA ALA A 30 -18.50 -11.23 -7.64
C ALA A 30 -18.83 -11.11 -6.14
N ALA A 31 -19.84 -10.31 -5.79
CA ALA A 31 -20.27 -10.16 -4.40
C ALA A 31 -20.71 -11.51 -3.81
N GLY A 32 -20.36 -11.77 -2.54
CA GLY A 32 -20.69 -13.03 -1.86
C GLY A 32 -19.94 -14.28 -2.33
N SER A 33 -19.00 -14.16 -3.28
CA SER A 33 -18.29 -15.32 -3.85
C SER A 33 -17.09 -15.83 -3.04
N VAL A 34 -16.86 -15.30 -1.83
CA VAL A 34 -15.70 -15.62 -0.98
C VAL A 34 -14.37 -15.54 -1.76
N SER A 35 -14.22 -14.44 -2.50
CA SER A 35 -13.05 -14.18 -3.33
C SER A 35 -11.78 -14.15 -2.49
N GLN A 36 -10.72 -14.79 -2.99
CA GLN A 36 -9.38 -14.82 -2.36
C GLN A 36 -8.54 -13.58 -2.71
N ARG A 37 -9.14 -12.56 -3.34
CA ARG A 37 -8.44 -11.33 -3.70
C ARG A 37 -8.33 -10.38 -2.52
N ALA A 38 -7.25 -9.60 -2.52
CA ALA A 38 -7.02 -8.51 -1.59
C ALA A 38 -7.18 -7.14 -2.28
N CYS A 39 -7.17 -6.08 -1.48
CA CYS A 39 -7.33 -4.70 -1.93
C CYS A 39 -6.02 -4.07 -2.44
N VAL A 40 -6.11 -2.83 -2.90
CA VAL A 40 -5.00 -2.00 -3.41
C VAL A 40 -3.90 -1.85 -2.36
N PHE A 41 -4.22 -1.43 -1.13
CA PHE A 41 -3.27 -1.37 0.00
C PHE A 41 -2.47 -2.65 0.20
N CYS A 42 -3.13 -3.81 0.21
CA CYS A 42 -2.42 -5.08 0.35
C CYS A 42 -1.48 -5.33 -0.83
N GLY A 43 -1.79 -4.83 -2.03
CA GLY A 43 -0.90 -4.88 -3.18
C GLY A 43 0.33 -3.99 -2.99
N SER A 44 0.13 -2.73 -2.64
CA SER A 44 1.22 -1.77 -2.48
C SER A 44 2.16 -2.14 -1.33
N ARG A 45 1.62 -2.55 -0.18
CA ARG A 45 2.40 -3.00 0.97
C ARG A 45 3.29 -4.19 0.61
N VAL A 46 2.81 -5.18 -0.17
CA VAL A 46 3.64 -6.35 -0.56
C VAL A 46 4.89 -5.93 -1.33
N VAL A 47 4.78 -4.96 -2.24
CA VAL A 47 5.88 -4.55 -3.11
C VAL A 47 6.89 -3.68 -2.34
N LEU A 48 6.40 -2.83 -1.44
CA LEU A 48 7.25 -1.92 -0.68
C LEU A 48 7.82 -2.55 0.59
N TYR A 49 7.18 -3.56 1.17
CA TYR A 49 7.63 -4.20 2.43
C TYR A 49 9.10 -4.61 2.46
N PRO A 50 9.74 -5.07 1.36
CA PRO A 50 11.16 -5.44 1.38
C PRO A 50 12.14 -4.25 1.47
N VAL A 51 11.69 -3.00 1.46
CA VAL A 51 12.59 -1.83 1.63
C VAL A 51 12.96 -1.71 3.10
N ALA A 52 14.01 -2.42 3.50
CA ALA A 52 14.23 -2.83 4.87
C ALA A 52 14.59 -1.71 5.86
N ASP A 53 15.09 -0.59 5.36
CA ASP A 53 15.48 0.62 6.11
C ASP A 53 14.50 1.78 5.95
N ALA A 54 13.33 1.52 5.36
CA ALA A 54 12.26 2.50 5.24
C ALA A 54 11.23 2.37 6.37
N LEU A 55 10.69 3.52 6.77
CA LEU A 55 9.52 3.62 7.62
C LEU A 55 8.27 3.35 6.78
N HIS A 56 7.41 2.45 7.24
CA HIS A 56 6.15 2.15 6.56
C HIS A 56 4.94 2.50 7.42
N LEU A 57 4.34 3.66 7.18
CA LEU A 57 3.23 4.21 7.97
C LEU A 57 1.89 3.99 7.28
N VAL A 58 1.00 3.24 7.94
CA VAL A 58 -0.37 2.99 7.45
C VAL A 58 -1.30 4.09 7.97
N HIS A 59 -1.73 4.98 7.06
CA HIS A 59 -2.62 6.09 7.41
C HIS A 59 -4.08 5.65 7.32
N GLY A 60 -4.63 5.26 8.46
CA GLY A 60 -5.95 4.64 8.55
C GLY A 60 -6.29 4.14 9.95
N PRO A 61 -7.46 3.51 10.11
CA PRO A 61 -7.80 2.76 11.32
C PRO A 61 -6.86 1.57 11.46
N ILE A 62 -6.71 1.07 12.68
CA ILE A 62 -5.70 0.06 13.04
C ILE A 62 -5.73 -1.23 12.21
N GLY A 63 -6.89 -1.62 11.67
CA GLY A 63 -7.08 -2.93 11.04
C GLY A 63 -6.10 -3.23 9.91
N CYS A 64 -5.89 -2.28 8.98
CA CYS A 64 -4.97 -2.49 7.86
C CYS A 64 -3.54 -2.77 8.35
N ALA A 65 -3.08 -2.07 9.38
CA ALA A 65 -1.76 -2.27 9.98
C ALA A 65 -1.70 -3.62 10.72
N ALA A 66 -2.65 -3.88 11.62
CA ALA A 66 -2.66 -5.09 12.44
C ALA A 66 -2.73 -6.39 11.61
N TYR A 67 -3.61 -6.45 10.61
CA TYR A 67 -3.79 -7.67 9.80
C TYR A 67 -2.69 -7.91 8.77
N THR A 68 -1.85 -6.91 8.50
CA THR A 68 -0.74 -7.05 7.54
C THR A 68 0.63 -7.06 8.19
N TRP A 69 0.69 -7.03 9.52
CA TRP A 69 1.94 -7.01 10.26
C TRP A 69 2.70 -8.34 10.16
N ASP A 70 3.87 -8.30 9.50
CA ASP A 70 4.81 -9.42 9.31
C ASP A 70 4.20 -10.74 8.77
N ILE A 71 3.05 -10.66 8.09
CA ILE A 71 2.40 -11.84 7.49
C ILE A 71 3.04 -12.28 6.17
N ARG A 72 3.89 -11.44 5.58
CA ARG A 72 4.62 -11.70 4.34
C ARG A 72 6.09 -11.47 4.62
N GLY A 73 6.71 -12.46 5.26
CA GLY A 73 8.12 -12.41 5.63
C GLY A 73 8.99 -11.98 4.45
N ALA A 74 9.79 -10.94 4.68
CA ALA A 74 10.84 -10.48 3.76
C ALA A 74 12.16 -10.53 4.53
N LEU A 75 13.11 -11.31 4.01
CA LEU A 75 14.43 -11.43 4.60
C LEU A 75 15.20 -10.14 4.39
N SER A 76 15.96 -9.73 5.41
CA SER A 76 16.95 -8.66 5.33
C SER A 76 18.26 -9.17 5.91
N SER A 77 19.38 -8.76 5.30
CA SER A 77 20.73 -9.03 5.80
C SER A 77 21.25 -7.94 6.76
N GLY A 78 20.44 -6.92 7.05
CA GLY A 78 20.82 -5.80 7.91
C GLY A 78 19.62 -5.12 8.55
N PRO A 79 19.19 -3.93 8.09
CA PRO A 79 18.05 -3.21 8.67
C PRO A 79 16.78 -4.06 8.72
N GLU A 80 16.00 -3.94 9.78
CA GLU A 80 14.73 -4.68 9.95
C GLU A 80 13.56 -3.74 10.26
N LEU A 81 13.69 -2.45 9.96
CA LEU A 81 12.66 -1.45 10.26
C LEU A 81 11.33 -1.77 9.56
N HIS A 82 11.39 -2.34 8.36
CA HIS A 82 10.21 -2.76 7.61
C HIS A 82 9.33 -3.77 8.33
N ARG A 83 9.90 -4.54 9.26
CA ARG A 83 9.18 -5.55 10.05
C ARG A 83 8.27 -4.94 11.11
N LEU A 84 8.45 -3.65 11.42
CA LEU A 84 7.54 -2.91 12.29
C LEU A 84 6.32 -2.41 11.49
N SER A 85 5.19 -2.34 12.18
CA SER A 85 3.91 -1.90 11.59
C SER A 85 3.41 -0.65 12.29
N PHE A 86 3.68 0.51 11.66
CA PHE A 86 3.25 1.80 12.17
C PHE A 86 1.89 2.19 11.60
N SER A 87 1.06 2.85 12.41
CA SER A 87 -0.25 3.33 12.00
C SER A 87 -0.59 4.64 12.70
N THR A 88 -1.37 5.48 12.02
CA THR A 88 -1.97 6.66 12.64
C THR A 88 -3.20 6.33 13.51
N ASP A 89 -3.70 5.07 13.46
CA ASP A 89 -4.85 4.57 14.23
C ASP A 89 -6.01 5.58 14.26
N LEU A 90 -6.57 5.87 13.08
CA LEU A 90 -7.62 6.87 12.92
C LEU A 90 -8.86 6.50 13.73
N ARG A 91 -9.32 7.46 14.53
CA ARG A 91 -10.52 7.39 15.37
C ARG A 91 -11.62 8.27 14.79
N GLU A 92 -12.80 8.19 15.39
CA GLU A 92 -14.00 8.91 14.93
C GLU A 92 -13.76 10.41 14.70
N MET A 93 -13.09 11.08 15.65
CA MET A 93 -12.79 12.51 15.50
C MET A 93 -11.84 12.82 14.35
N ASP A 94 -10.90 11.93 14.04
CA ASP A 94 -10.01 12.07 12.89
C ASP A 94 -10.81 11.96 11.57
N VAL A 95 -11.85 11.13 11.54
CA VAL A 95 -12.74 11.00 10.38
C VAL A 95 -13.63 12.25 10.21
N ILE A 96 -14.06 12.86 11.30
CA ILE A 96 -14.91 14.06 11.27
C ILE A 96 -14.11 15.31 10.91
N GLN A 97 -12.89 15.45 11.45
CA GLN A 97 -12.10 16.69 11.37
C GLN A 97 -10.97 16.64 10.33
N GLY A 98 -10.72 15.48 9.72
CA GLY A 98 -9.53 15.22 8.92
C GLY A 98 -8.35 14.78 9.80
N ALA A 99 -7.43 14.01 9.23
CA ALA A 99 -6.35 13.37 9.97
C ALA A 99 -4.93 13.85 9.60
N GLU A 100 -4.82 14.87 8.72
CA GLU A 100 -3.55 15.42 8.27
C GLU A 100 -2.62 15.87 9.41
N LYS A 101 -3.16 16.51 10.46
CA LYS A 101 -2.37 16.92 11.63
C LYS A 101 -1.78 15.73 12.38
N LYS A 102 -2.56 14.65 12.50
CA LYS A 102 -2.15 13.41 13.15
C LYS A 102 -1.12 12.68 12.30
N LEU A 103 -1.29 12.67 10.97
CA LEU A 103 -0.31 12.14 10.03
C LEU A 103 1.03 12.86 10.15
N TYR A 104 1.03 14.19 10.11
CA TYR A 104 2.22 15.02 10.30
C TYR A 104 2.94 14.68 11.61
N ALA A 105 2.21 14.71 12.74
CA ALA A 105 2.79 14.42 14.04
C ALA A 105 3.41 13.02 14.09
N SER A 106 2.67 12.01 13.62
CA SER A 106 3.12 10.61 13.57
C SER A 106 4.39 10.46 12.74
N LEU A 107 4.44 11.07 11.55
CA LEU A 107 5.62 11.03 10.70
C LEU A 107 6.82 11.69 11.38
N THR A 108 6.65 12.88 11.94
CA THR A 108 7.76 13.59 12.59
C THR A 108 8.33 12.80 13.77
N GLU A 109 7.46 12.24 14.62
CA GLU A 109 7.86 11.45 15.79
C GLU A 109 8.58 10.16 15.36
N LEU A 110 8.03 9.43 14.40
CA LEU A 110 8.60 8.17 13.93
C LEU A 110 9.92 8.38 13.19
N ILE A 111 10.05 9.42 12.38
CA ILE A 111 11.30 9.72 11.68
C ILE A 111 12.39 10.09 12.68
N ASP A 112 12.08 10.89 13.71
CA ASP A 112 13.04 11.25 14.75
C ASP A 112 13.46 10.05 15.60
N ALA A 113 12.51 9.16 15.92
CA ALA A 113 12.77 7.99 16.76
C ALA A 113 13.55 6.88 16.04
N TYR A 114 13.24 6.61 14.77
CA TYR A 114 13.78 5.46 14.03
C TYR A 114 14.83 5.81 12.98
N GLN A 115 15.00 7.10 12.65
CA GLN A 115 15.98 7.60 11.67
C GLN A 115 16.02 6.78 10.35
N PRO A 116 14.87 6.56 9.69
CA PRO A 116 14.79 5.77 8.46
C PRO A 116 15.52 6.45 7.29
N LYS A 117 15.82 5.69 6.22
CA LYS A 117 16.34 6.25 4.97
C LYS A 117 15.27 6.86 4.07
N ALA A 118 14.03 6.38 4.18
CA ALA A 118 12.85 6.90 3.50
C ALA A 118 11.59 6.57 4.31
N ALA A 119 10.48 7.23 4.02
CA ALA A 119 9.17 6.88 4.59
C ALA A 119 8.13 6.68 3.48
N PHE A 120 7.34 5.61 3.58
CA PHE A 120 6.18 5.35 2.74
C PHE A 120 4.90 5.49 3.55
N VAL A 121 3.98 6.32 3.06
CA VAL A 121 2.68 6.59 3.69
C VAL A 121 1.58 5.97 2.86
N TYR A 122 0.90 4.97 3.42
CA TYR A 122 -0.16 4.26 2.71
C TYR A 122 -1.52 4.87 3.01
N SER A 123 -2.18 5.39 1.99
CA SER A 123 -3.57 5.83 2.08
C SER A 123 -4.50 4.62 2.21
N THR A 124 -5.26 4.53 3.31
CA THR A 124 -6.31 3.52 3.44
C THR A 124 -7.66 4.05 2.95
N CYS A 125 -8.70 3.20 2.94
CA CYS A 125 -10.02 3.57 2.43
C CYS A 125 -10.60 4.84 3.07
N ILE A 126 -10.43 5.03 4.39
CA ILE A 126 -11.04 6.18 5.05
C ILE A 126 -10.32 7.48 4.72
N ALA A 127 -8.98 7.46 4.62
CA ALA A 127 -8.18 8.64 4.36
C ALA A 127 -8.53 9.25 2.98
N GLY A 128 -8.66 8.40 1.95
CA GLY A 128 -9.10 8.85 0.63
C GLY A 128 -10.58 9.26 0.56
N LEU A 129 -11.43 8.81 1.49
CA LEU A 129 -12.85 9.18 1.51
C LEU A 129 -13.07 10.54 2.20
N ILE A 130 -12.34 10.81 3.28
CA ILE A 130 -12.41 12.10 3.98
C ILE A 130 -11.64 13.21 3.25
N GLY A 131 -10.79 12.82 2.29
CA GLY A 131 -10.10 13.75 1.41
C GLY A 131 -8.86 14.40 2.04
N ASP A 132 -8.17 13.69 2.94
CA ASP A 132 -6.90 14.16 3.49
C ASP A 132 -5.86 14.35 2.37
N ASP A 133 -5.20 15.50 2.34
CA ASP A 133 -4.10 15.80 1.40
C ASP A 133 -2.77 15.22 1.93
N ILE A 134 -2.65 13.91 1.80
CA ILE A 134 -1.48 13.13 2.25
C ILE A 134 -0.21 13.59 1.51
N ASP A 135 -0.33 13.94 0.23
CA ASP A 135 0.76 14.43 -0.61
C ASP A 135 1.36 15.73 -0.06
N ALA A 136 0.51 16.69 0.31
CA ALA A 136 0.95 17.95 0.90
C ALA A 136 1.67 17.74 2.23
N VAL A 137 1.16 16.84 3.08
CA VAL A 137 1.80 16.49 4.36
C VAL A 137 3.15 15.83 4.12
N CYS A 138 3.24 14.87 3.20
CA CYS A 138 4.50 14.18 2.88
C CYS A 138 5.57 15.17 2.38
N LYS A 139 5.24 16.03 1.42
CA LYS A 139 6.16 17.07 0.90
C LYS A 139 6.62 18.06 1.97
N ARG A 140 5.76 18.35 2.95
CA ARG A 140 6.15 19.18 4.09
C ARG A 140 7.17 18.46 4.96
N VAL A 141 6.88 17.24 5.38
CA VAL A 141 7.78 16.47 6.26
C VAL A 141 9.11 16.16 5.56
N GLU A 142 9.09 15.83 4.26
CA GLU A 142 10.31 15.63 3.46
C GLU A 142 11.25 16.85 3.52
N ARG A 143 10.72 18.07 3.34
CA ARG A 143 11.52 19.30 3.44
C ARG A 143 12.07 19.54 4.85
N GLU A 144 11.30 19.21 5.88
CA GLU A 144 11.69 19.43 7.28
C GLU A 144 12.69 18.38 7.78
N LYS A 145 12.57 17.13 7.35
CA LYS A 145 13.39 16.00 7.82
C LYS A 145 14.56 15.66 6.91
N GLY A 146 14.55 16.13 5.66
CA GLY A 146 15.63 15.90 4.70
C GLY A 146 15.77 14.45 4.22
N ILE A 147 14.71 13.65 4.36
CA ILE A 147 14.62 12.30 3.80
C ILE A 147 13.39 12.21 2.88
N PRO A 148 13.41 11.32 1.87
CA PRO A 148 12.22 11.09 1.04
C PRO A 148 11.03 10.62 1.86
N VAL A 149 9.89 11.31 1.74
CA VAL A 149 8.62 10.91 2.35
C VAL A 149 7.59 10.83 1.22
N LEU A 150 7.16 9.61 0.93
CA LEU A 150 6.37 9.30 -0.25
C LEU A 150 4.98 8.81 0.14
N SER A 151 3.97 9.53 -0.34
CA SER A 151 2.60 9.05 -0.37
C SER A 151 2.45 7.89 -1.35
N VAL A 152 1.61 6.93 -0.98
CA VAL A 152 1.27 5.76 -1.78
C VAL A 152 -0.24 5.68 -1.88
N GLU A 153 -0.77 6.16 -3.00
CA GLU A 153 -2.19 6.08 -3.38
C GLU A 153 -2.64 4.62 -3.42
N SER A 154 -3.23 4.17 -2.32
CA SER A 154 -3.50 2.74 -2.11
C SER A 154 -4.81 2.46 -1.41
N GLU A 155 -5.76 3.37 -1.57
CA GLU A 155 -7.12 3.25 -1.08
C GLU A 155 -7.71 1.93 -1.56
N GLY A 156 -8.20 1.11 -0.62
CA GLY A 156 -8.58 -0.26 -0.91
C GLY A 156 -9.69 -0.40 -1.97
N PHE A 157 -10.47 0.65 -2.19
CA PHE A 157 -11.55 0.70 -3.17
C PHE A 157 -11.13 1.13 -4.59
N ALA A 158 -9.91 1.69 -4.77
CA ALA A 158 -9.48 2.31 -6.02
C ALA A 158 -9.21 1.31 -7.16
N GLY A 159 -9.28 0.00 -6.89
CA GLY A 159 -9.04 -1.02 -7.90
C GLY A 159 -8.89 -2.40 -7.31
N THR A 160 -7.87 -3.12 -7.77
CA THR A 160 -7.55 -4.46 -7.27
C THR A 160 -6.12 -4.49 -6.71
N LYS A 161 -5.72 -5.62 -6.14
CA LYS A 161 -4.34 -5.83 -5.68
C LYS A 161 -3.28 -5.47 -6.74
N LYS A 162 -3.57 -5.70 -8.04
CA LYS A 162 -2.68 -5.32 -9.15
C LYS A 162 -2.45 -3.81 -9.22
N THR A 163 -3.50 -3.02 -9.04
CA THR A 163 -3.42 -1.55 -8.96
C THR A 163 -2.46 -1.12 -7.84
N GLY A 164 -2.49 -1.83 -6.71
CA GLY A 164 -1.56 -1.58 -5.60
C GLY A 164 -0.10 -1.84 -5.96
N TYR A 165 0.18 -2.86 -6.78
CA TYR A 165 1.53 -3.09 -7.28
C TYR A 165 2.04 -1.92 -8.11
N MET A 166 1.18 -1.37 -8.98
CA MET A 166 1.53 -0.22 -9.81
C MET A 166 1.81 1.02 -8.95
N ALA A 167 0.93 1.35 -8.01
CA ALA A 167 1.12 2.49 -7.11
C ALA A 167 2.42 2.39 -6.29
N ALA A 168 2.76 1.19 -5.83
CA ALA A 168 4.04 0.95 -5.15
C ALA A 168 5.25 1.12 -6.07
N CYS A 169 5.20 0.61 -7.31
CA CYS A 169 6.26 0.81 -8.27
C CYS A 169 6.44 2.30 -8.61
N GLU A 170 5.34 3.03 -8.79
CA GLU A 170 5.36 4.49 -9.05
C GLU A 170 6.02 5.24 -7.88
N ALA A 171 5.75 4.86 -6.64
CA ALA A 171 6.46 5.41 -5.47
C ALA A 171 7.95 5.05 -5.49
N LEU A 172 8.32 3.79 -5.77
CA LEU A 172 9.72 3.36 -5.85
C LEU A 172 10.50 4.08 -6.95
N PHE A 173 9.89 4.31 -8.11
CA PHE A 173 10.54 5.01 -9.21
C PHE A 173 10.93 6.46 -8.89
N LYS A 174 10.32 7.07 -7.86
CA LYS A 174 10.76 8.38 -7.34
C LYS A 174 12.08 8.30 -6.57
N LEU A 175 12.49 7.12 -6.11
CA LEU A 175 13.74 6.89 -5.37
C LEU A 175 14.85 6.32 -6.26
N VAL A 176 14.49 5.37 -7.13
CA VAL A 176 15.46 4.62 -7.94
C VAL A 176 16.24 5.56 -8.87
N GLY A 177 17.57 5.46 -8.84
CA GLY A 177 18.45 6.21 -9.75
C GLY A 177 18.67 7.67 -9.39
N THR A 178 18.26 8.12 -8.19
CA THR A 178 18.43 9.50 -7.74
C THR A 178 19.77 9.77 -7.03
N ALA A 179 20.49 8.72 -6.63
CA ALA A 179 21.78 8.79 -5.94
C ALA A 179 22.89 8.11 -6.75
N SER A 180 24.15 8.43 -6.41
CA SER A 180 25.32 7.77 -7.01
C SER A 180 25.31 6.27 -6.70
N THR A 181 25.66 5.46 -7.69
CA THR A 181 25.88 4.03 -7.53
C THR A 181 27.34 3.69 -7.20
N GLU A 182 28.21 4.69 -7.09
CA GLU A 182 29.60 4.50 -6.68
C GLU A 182 29.66 3.88 -5.28
N GLY A 183 30.30 2.70 -5.17
CA GLY A 183 30.45 1.98 -3.92
C GLY A 183 29.34 0.96 -3.60
N ILE A 184 28.34 0.78 -4.48
CA ILE A 184 27.38 -0.32 -4.40
C ILE A 184 27.97 -1.52 -5.15
N SER A 185 28.36 -2.57 -4.41
CA SER A 185 28.94 -3.82 -4.94
C SER A 185 27.88 -4.88 -5.24
#